data_AF-A0A9D6SAV3-F1
#
_entry.id   AF-A0A9D6SAV3-F1
#
_cell.length_a   1.000
_cell.length_b   1.000
_cell.length_c   1.000
_cell.angle_alpha   90.00
_cell.angle_beta   90.00
_cell.angle_gamma   90.00
#
_symmetry.space_group_name_H-M   'P 1'
#
loop_
_entity.id
_entity.type
_entity.pdbx_description
1 polymer ?
#
loop_
_entity_poly.entity_id
_entity_poly.type
_entity_poly.pdbx_seq_one_letter_code
_entity_poly.pdbx_strand_id
1 'polypeptide(L)'
;MIATVARTVRRIAVLIGSDSDLPVQCLPGLTFLEAKAKQGIAQVVGVYTASIHRNTHAVLEIIEELVDRTDVLIVGAGWANHLTGTVDAYLRNTLQRDTPVVFGVAFEDFENTDHTHAAILGITEVPGTQVVFERFIGPGGFLLACQKAVCDELLPAFVGTTKPVVRRTLKEAIAAARRALAEISVSGNL
;
A
#
# COMPACT_ATOMS: atom_id res chain seq x y z
N MET A 1 -3.15 -22.14 -30.72
CA MET A 1 -4.20 -21.15 -30.40
C MET A 1 -4.16 -20.94 -28.89
N ILE A 2 -3.60 -19.82 -28.42
CA ILE A 2 -3.65 -19.46 -27.01
C ILE A 2 -5.03 -18.86 -26.80
N ALA A 3 -5.84 -19.46 -25.94
CA ALA A 3 -7.15 -18.94 -25.60
C ALA A 3 -6.95 -17.55 -24.98
N THR A 4 -7.40 -16.50 -25.68
CA THR A 4 -7.50 -15.15 -25.14
C THR A 4 -8.56 -15.20 -24.06
N VAL A 5 -8.15 -15.45 -22.81
CA VAL A 5 -9.05 -15.32 -21.66
C VAL A 5 -9.56 -13.89 -21.70
N ALA A 6 -10.87 -13.72 -21.85
CA ALA A 6 -11.51 -12.43 -21.84
C ALA A 6 -11.07 -11.71 -20.56
N ARG A 7 -10.25 -10.68 -20.71
CA ARG A 7 -9.69 -9.94 -19.59
C ARG A 7 -10.87 -9.25 -18.90
N THR A 8 -11.23 -9.73 -17.72
CA THR A 8 -12.33 -9.17 -16.93
C THR A 8 -12.00 -7.71 -16.63
N VAL A 9 -13.01 -6.84 -16.73
CA VAL A 9 -12.89 -5.41 -16.41
C VAL A 9 -12.34 -5.28 -14.99
N ARG A 10 -11.17 -4.63 -14.86
CA ARG A 10 -10.50 -4.49 -13.56
C ARG A 10 -11.26 -3.52 -12.66
N ARG A 11 -11.54 -3.93 -11.42
CA ARG A 11 -12.11 -3.09 -10.37
C ARG A 11 -11.00 -2.38 -9.61
N ILE A 12 -10.95 -1.07 -9.71
CA ILE A 12 -9.87 -0.23 -9.18
C ILE A 12 -10.45 0.73 -8.14
N ALA A 13 -9.85 0.76 -6.96
CA ALA A 13 -10.11 1.78 -5.96
C ALA A 13 -8.86 2.66 -5.78
N VAL A 14 -9.07 3.91 -5.40
CA VAL A 14 -8.00 4.86 -5.06
C VAL A 14 -8.22 5.33 -3.63
N LEU A 15 -7.18 5.28 -2.81
CA LEU A 15 -7.20 5.79 -1.43
C LEU A 15 -5.98 6.71 -1.22
N ILE A 16 -6.23 7.97 -0.89
CA ILE A 16 -5.18 8.97 -0.69
C ILE A 16 -5.26 9.63 0.69
N GLY A 17 -4.12 10.13 1.17
CA GLY A 17 -4.02 10.71 2.51
C GLY A 17 -4.66 12.09 2.68
N SER A 18 -4.72 12.90 1.61
CA SER A 18 -5.14 14.31 1.68
C SER A 18 -5.70 14.83 0.35
N ASP A 19 -6.70 15.72 0.41
CA ASP A 19 -7.23 16.39 -0.78
C ASP A 19 -6.21 17.35 -1.41
N SER A 20 -5.22 17.81 -0.64
CA SER A 20 -4.10 18.61 -1.17
C SER A 20 -3.29 17.84 -2.22
N ASP A 21 -3.33 16.50 -2.21
CA ASP A 21 -2.64 15.66 -3.19
C ASP A 21 -3.44 15.56 -4.51
N LEU A 22 -4.74 15.84 -4.51
CA LEU A 22 -5.60 15.66 -5.69
C LEU A 22 -5.15 16.49 -6.90
N PRO A 23 -4.95 17.82 -6.80
CA PRO A 23 -4.75 18.65 -7.98
C PRO A 23 -3.42 18.38 -8.68
N VAL A 24 -2.37 18.11 -7.91
CA VAL A 24 -1.00 18.00 -8.42
C VAL A 24 -0.57 16.55 -8.58
N GLN A 25 -0.78 15.71 -7.57
CA GLN A 25 -0.33 14.31 -7.60
C GLN A 25 -1.28 13.43 -8.39
N CYS A 26 -2.60 13.59 -8.20
CA CYS A 26 -3.56 12.58 -8.63
C CYS A 26 -4.24 12.88 -9.96
N LEU A 27 -4.48 14.16 -10.28
CA LEU A 27 -5.32 14.59 -11.39
C LEU A 27 -5.00 13.91 -12.74
N PRO A 28 -3.72 13.78 -13.17
CA PRO A 28 -3.40 13.08 -14.42
C PRO A 28 -3.84 11.61 -14.42
N GLY A 29 -3.58 10.88 -13.32
CA GLY A 29 -3.96 9.48 -13.17
C GLY A 29 -5.47 9.30 -13.05
N LEU A 30 -6.16 10.16 -12.30
CA LEU A 30 -7.63 10.12 -12.18
C LEU A 30 -8.32 10.40 -13.52
N THR A 31 -7.79 11.35 -14.31
CA THR A 31 -8.29 11.63 -15.67
C THR A 31 -8.11 10.42 -16.59
N PHE A 32 -6.95 9.74 -16.48
CA PHE A 32 -6.72 8.50 -17.22
C PHE A 32 -7.72 7.40 -16.82
N LEU A 33 -7.94 7.19 -15.51
CA LEU A 33 -8.90 6.19 -15.02
C LEU A 33 -10.33 6.51 -15.48
N GLU A 34 -10.73 7.78 -15.45
CA GLU A 34 -12.05 8.22 -15.93
C GLU A 34 -12.24 7.87 -17.42
N ALA A 35 -11.23 8.15 -18.26
CA ALA A 35 -11.28 7.80 -19.67
C ALA A 35 -11.37 6.28 -19.89
N LYS A 36 -10.65 5.47 -19.11
CA LYS A 36 -10.71 4.00 -19.18
C LYS A 36 -12.02 3.43 -18.67
N ALA A 37 -12.63 4.06 -17.67
CA ALA A 37 -13.96 3.71 -17.20
C ALA A 37 -15.03 3.99 -18.27
N LYS A 38 -14.98 5.16 -18.94
CA LYS A 38 -15.87 5.49 -20.07
C LYS A 38 -15.73 4.52 -21.25
N GLN A 39 -14.55 3.91 -21.43
CA GLN A 39 -14.27 2.90 -22.45
C GLN A 39 -14.68 1.47 -22.02
N GLY A 40 -15.13 1.27 -20.77
CA GLY A 40 -15.44 -0.05 -20.23
C GLY A 40 -14.21 -0.96 -20.03
N ILE A 41 -13.00 -0.39 -20.02
CA ILE A 41 -11.74 -1.14 -19.87
C ILE A 41 -11.43 -1.39 -18.38
N ALA A 42 -11.87 -0.47 -17.51
CA ALA A 42 -11.74 -0.57 -16.07
C ALA A 42 -13.04 -0.09 -15.39
N GLN A 43 -13.23 -0.48 -14.14
CA GLN A 43 -14.29 0.01 -13.28
C GLN A 43 -13.65 0.70 -12.08
N VAL A 44 -13.84 2.01 -11.94
CA VAL A 44 -13.43 2.74 -10.73
C VAL A 44 -14.51 2.54 -9.67
N VAL A 45 -14.22 1.79 -8.61
CA VAL A 45 -15.21 1.47 -7.56
C VAL A 45 -15.36 2.59 -6.54
N GLY A 46 -14.34 3.45 -6.41
CA GLY A 46 -14.36 4.64 -5.59
C GLY A 46 -13.00 5.34 -5.53
N VAL A 47 -13.03 6.62 -5.16
CA VAL A 47 -11.85 7.45 -4.86
C VAL A 47 -12.09 8.04 -3.47
N TYR A 48 -11.17 7.76 -2.55
CA TYR A 48 -11.32 8.07 -1.14
C TYR A 48 -10.16 8.93 -0.67
N THR A 49 -10.47 9.95 0.13
CA THR A 49 -9.48 10.74 0.86
C THR A 49 -9.64 10.48 2.35
N ALA A 50 -8.63 9.88 2.97
CA ALA A 50 -8.59 9.68 4.41
C ALA A 50 -7.14 9.54 4.91
N SER A 51 -6.78 10.29 5.94
CA SER A 51 -5.44 10.22 6.52
C SER A 51 -5.37 9.10 7.55
N ILE A 52 -4.45 8.15 7.41
CA ILE A 52 -4.25 7.10 8.43
C ILE A 52 -3.88 7.67 9.80
N HIS A 53 -3.22 8.83 9.84
CA HIS A 53 -2.80 9.48 11.09
C HIS A 53 -3.93 10.28 11.76
N ARG A 54 -4.92 10.74 11.01
CA ARG A 54 -6.03 11.58 11.53
C ARG A 54 -7.38 10.87 11.57
N ASN A 55 -7.55 9.81 10.78
CA ASN A 55 -8.81 9.13 10.51
C ASN A 55 -8.62 7.60 10.54
N THR A 56 -7.81 7.08 11.47
CA THR A 56 -7.38 5.66 11.46
C THR A 56 -8.54 4.68 11.32
N HIS A 57 -9.59 4.79 12.14
CA HIS A 57 -10.73 3.88 12.08
C HIS A 57 -11.48 3.95 10.75
N ALA A 58 -11.75 5.15 10.25
CA ALA A 58 -12.42 5.34 8.96
C ALA A 58 -11.60 4.75 7.80
N VAL A 59 -10.27 4.83 7.85
CA VAL A 59 -9.41 4.16 6.86
C VAL A 59 -9.60 2.63 6.90
N LEU A 60 -9.64 2.03 8.09
CA LEU A 60 -9.85 0.58 8.22
C LEU A 60 -11.24 0.15 7.74
N GLU A 61 -12.28 0.93 8.05
CA GLU A 61 -13.64 0.72 7.55
C GLU A 61 -13.70 0.80 6.01
N ILE A 62 -13.04 1.80 5.40
CA ILE A 62 -12.93 1.90 3.94
C ILE A 62 -12.26 0.65 3.34
N ILE A 63 -11.19 0.14 3.97
CA ILE A 63 -10.52 -1.08 3.48
C ILE A 63 -11.45 -2.29 3.56
N GLU A 64 -12.21 -2.44 4.64
CA GLU A 64 -13.21 -3.51 4.80
C GLU A 64 -14.31 -3.44 3.74
N GLU A 65 -14.80 -2.25 3.42
CA GLU A 65 -15.80 -2.06 2.36
C GLU A 65 -15.26 -2.42 0.97
N LEU A 66 -13.97 -2.17 0.73
CA LEU A 66 -13.34 -2.32 -0.58
C LEU A 66 -12.81 -3.73 -0.86
N VAL A 67 -12.51 -4.52 0.17
CA VAL A 67 -11.70 -5.74 0.03
C VAL A 67 -12.26 -6.77 -0.95
N ASP A 68 -13.59 -6.98 -0.97
CA ASP A 68 -14.23 -7.95 -1.87
C ASP A 68 -14.71 -7.31 -3.19
N ARG A 69 -14.57 -5.99 -3.30
CA ARG A 69 -15.05 -5.18 -4.43
C ARG A 69 -13.93 -4.69 -5.34
N THR A 70 -12.68 -4.93 -4.97
CA THR A 70 -11.51 -4.31 -5.59
C THR A 70 -10.49 -5.37 -6.00
N ASP A 71 -9.96 -5.25 -7.22
CA ASP A 71 -8.84 -6.08 -7.69
C ASP A 71 -7.51 -5.35 -7.49
N VAL A 72 -7.50 -4.02 -7.62
CA VAL A 72 -6.32 -3.17 -7.37
C VAL A 72 -6.70 -1.98 -6.51
N LEU A 73 -5.97 -1.78 -5.42
CA LEU A 73 -6.10 -0.61 -4.55
C LEU A 73 -4.86 0.27 -4.72
N ILE A 74 -5.02 1.41 -5.39
CA ILE A 74 -3.96 2.40 -5.56
C ILE A 74 -3.96 3.30 -4.32
N VAL A 75 -2.87 3.26 -3.55
CA VAL A 75 -2.76 3.95 -2.26
C VAL A 75 -1.65 4.98 -2.30
N GLY A 76 -1.96 6.25 -2.04
CA GLY A 76 -1.00 7.35 -2.14
C GLY A 76 -0.91 8.21 -0.88
N ALA A 77 0.31 8.49 -0.42
CA ALA A 77 0.55 9.50 0.62
C ALA A 77 1.98 10.05 0.50
N GLY A 78 2.18 11.27 1.02
CA GLY A 78 3.50 11.91 1.14
C GLY A 78 4.11 11.72 2.52
N TRP A 79 5.34 12.21 2.68
CA TRP A 79 6.07 12.29 3.95
C TRP A 79 6.16 10.92 4.65
N ALA A 80 5.79 10.80 5.92
CA ALA A 80 5.72 9.50 6.59
C ALA A 80 4.54 8.67 6.05
N ASN A 81 4.73 8.00 4.92
CA ASN A 81 3.70 7.23 4.22
C ASN A 81 3.39 5.91 4.94
N HIS A 82 2.68 5.99 6.07
CA HIS A 82 2.18 4.83 6.78
C HIS A 82 0.89 4.28 6.19
N LEU A 83 0.23 5.02 5.29
CA LEU A 83 -1.06 4.64 4.72
C LEU A 83 -0.92 3.35 3.90
N THR A 84 0.05 3.32 2.99
CA THR A 84 0.35 2.16 2.12
C THR A 84 0.66 0.89 2.91
N GLY A 85 1.64 0.97 3.82
CA GLY A 85 2.04 -0.16 4.66
C GLY A 85 0.92 -0.63 5.61
N THR A 86 0.10 0.29 6.13
CA THR A 86 -1.05 -0.08 6.98
C THR A 86 -2.12 -0.79 6.18
N VAL A 87 -2.45 -0.31 4.98
CA VAL A 87 -3.44 -0.95 4.09
C VAL A 87 -3.01 -2.38 3.78
N ASP A 88 -1.77 -2.57 3.32
CA ASP A 88 -1.20 -3.90 3.02
C ASP A 88 -1.21 -4.82 4.25
N ALA A 89 -0.71 -4.32 5.39
CA ALA A 89 -0.68 -5.10 6.62
C ALA A 89 -2.09 -5.46 7.10
N TYR A 90 -3.07 -4.56 7.00
CA TYR A 90 -4.43 -4.82 7.45
C TYR A 90 -5.13 -5.86 6.57
N LEU A 91 -5.01 -5.74 5.24
CA LEU A 91 -5.53 -6.72 4.28
C LEU A 91 -4.99 -8.12 4.57
N ARG A 92 -3.67 -8.27 4.70
CA ARG A 92 -3.04 -9.58 4.85
C ARG A 92 -3.16 -10.16 6.24
N ASN A 93 -2.90 -9.34 7.26
CA ASN A 93 -2.76 -9.86 8.63
C ASN A 93 -4.09 -9.88 9.39
N THR A 94 -4.99 -8.92 9.12
CA THR A 94 -6.29 -8.85 9.80
C THR A 94 -7.39 -9.49 8.96
N LEU A 95 -7.56 -9.02 7.73
CA LEU A 95 -8.66 -9.47 6.87
C LEU A 95 -8.38 -10.82 6.20
N GLN A 96 -7.11 -11.27 6.19
CA GLN A 96 -6.67 -12.51 5.54
C GLN A 96 -7.10 -12.53 4.06
N ARG A 97 -6.80 -11.43 3.36
CA ARG A 97 -7.17 -11.18 1.96
C ARG A 97 -5.93 -10.84 1.15
N ASP A 98 -5.84 -11.44 -0.02
CA ASP A 98 -4.78 -11.29 -1.02
C ASP A 98 -5.30 -10.77 -2.38
N THR A 99 -6.61 -10.54 -2.49
CA THR A 99 -7.21 -10.13 -3.76
C THR A 99 -6.90 -8.68 -4.15
N PRO A 100 -7.11 -7.64 -3.31
CA PRO A 100 -6.69 -6.31 -3.73
C PRO A 100 -5.16 -6.26 -3.74
N VAL A 101 -4.58 -6.20 -4.95
CA VAL A 101 -3.16 -5.89 -5.07
C VAL A 101 -2.98 -4.41 -4.75
N VAL A 102 -2.12 -4.11 -3.77
CA VAL A 102 -1.88 -2.74 -3.31
C VAL A 102 -0.77 -2.12 -4.14
N PHE A 103 -1.08 -1.05 -4.88
CA PHE A 103 -0.09 -0.23 -5.58
C PHE A 103 0.20 0.99 -4.72
N GLY A 104 1.41 1.06 -4.16
CA GLY A 104 1.81 2.18 -3.31
C GLY A 104 2.37 3.32 -4.13
N VAL A 105 1.96 4.55 -3.83
CA VAL A 105 2.47 5.76 -4.49
C VAL A 105 3.07 6.68 -3.43
N ALA A 106 4.33 7.07 -3.63
CA ALA A 106 5.02 8.05 -2.81
C ALA A 106 4.73 9.45 -3.38
N PHE A 107 3.90 10.24 -2.72
CA PHE A 107 3.66 11.61 -3.17
C PHE A 107 4.86 12.50 -2.90
N GLU A 108 5.21 13.25 -3.92
CA GLU A 108 6.39 14.11 -3.94
C GLU A 108 6.11 15.42 -3.22
N ASP A 109 6.98 15.80 -2.32
CA ASP A 109 7.07 17.16 -1.80
C ASP A 109 8.09 17.93 -2.64
N PHE A 110 7.61 18.88 -3.44
CA PHE A 110 8.44 19.67 -4.37
C PHE A 110 9.35 20.67 -3.64
N GLU A 111 9.09 20.96 -2.36
CA GLU A 111 9.88 21.88 -1.56
C GLU A 111 10.90 21.15 -0.67
N ASN A 112 10.65 19.87 -0.36
CA ASN A 112 11.52 19.09 0.51
C ASN A 112 11.69 17.63 0.04
N THR A 113 12.85 17.33 -0.52
CA THR A 113 13.18 15.97 -0.99
C THR A 113 13.27 14.93 0.12
N ASP A 114 13.56 15.33 1.36
CA ASP A 114 13.60 14.39 2.49
C ASP A 114 12.20 13.86 2.82
N HIS A 115 11.17 14.69 2.62
CA HIS A 115 9.78 14.25 2.77
C HIS A 115 9.40 13.23 1.68
N THR A 116 9.81 13.46 0.44
CA THR A 116 9.64 12.48 -0.65
C THR A 116 10.40 11.19 -0.35
N HIS A 117 11.64 11.29 0.13
CA HIS A 117 12.44 10.13 0.52
C HIS A 117 11.79 9.34 1.68
N ALA A 118 11.25 10.03 2.68
CA ALA A 118 10.49 9.41 3.76
C ALA A 118 9.25 8.66 3.22
N ALA A 119 8.59 9.17 2.17
CA ALA A 119 7.43 8.50 1.59
C ALA A 119 7.82 7.21 0.86
N ILE A 120 8.95 7.24 0.16
CA ILE A 120 9.53 6.06 -0.49
C ILE A 120 9.88 5.01 0.56
N LEU A 121 10.65 5.38 1.59
CA LEU A 121 11.04 4.45 2.66
C LEU A 121 9.84 3.91 3.43
N GLY A 122 8.80 4.73 3.63
CA GLY A 122 7.54 4.32 4.25
C GLY A 122 6.80 3.21 3.49
N ILE A 123 7.07 3.08 2.19
CA ILE A 123 6.57 1.98 1.36
C ILE A 123 7.54 0.80 1.35
N THR A 124 8.84 1.04 1.09
CA THR A 124 9.81 -0.01 0.76
C THR A 124 10.40 -0.72 1.98
N GLU A 125 10.51 -0.03 3.11
CA GLU A 125 11.19 -0.56 4.29
C GLU A 125 10.25 -1.26 5.29
N VAL A 126 8.97 -1.44 4.91
CA VAL A 126 8.01 -2.20 5.72
C VAL A 126 8.32 -3.70 5.59
N PRO A 127 8.69 -4.40 6.67
CA PRO A 127 9.13 -5.79 6.57
C PRO A 127 8.04 -6.72 6.01
N GLY A 128 8.37 -7.42 4.93
CA GLY A 128 7.44 -8.34 4.28
C GLY A 128 6.22 -7.64 3.66
N THR A 129 6.34 -6.35 3.34
CA THR A 129 5.35 -5.62 2.54
C THR A 129 5.13 -6.30 1.20
N GLN A 130 3.90 -6.26 0.72
CA GLN A 130 3.53 -6.72 -0.63
C GLN A 130 3.00 -5.59 -1.49
N VAL A 131 3.19 -4.35 -1.02
CA VAL A 131 2.91 -3.16 -1.80
C VAL A 131 3.76 -3.20 -3.06
N VAL A 132 3.11 -3.21 -4.22
CA VAL A 132 3.77 -3.05 -5.52
C VAL A 132 4.25 -1.61 -5.62
N PHE A 133 5.55 -1.43 -5.65
CA PHE A 133 6.21 -0.13 -5.76
C PHE A 133 7.31 -0.16 -6.81
N GLU A 134 6.98 0.23 -8.04
CA GLU A 134 7.94 0.33 -9.14
C GLU A 134 8.38 1.78 -9.35
N ARG A 135 8.78 2.44 -8.26
CA ARG A 135 9.14 3.88 -8.24
C ARG A 135 7.97 4.78 -8.66
N PHE A 136 6.76 4.45 -8.21
CA PHE A 136 5.59 5.31 -8.36
C PHE A 136 5.74 6.54 -7.45
N ILE A 137 6.48 7.53 -7.93
CA ILE A 137 6.80 8.77 -7.21
C ILE A 137 6.13 9.95 -7.91
N GLY A 138 5.50 10.80 -7.12
CA GLY A 138 4.94 12.07 -7.61
C GLY A 138 3.75 11.90 -8.57
N PRO A 139 3.43 12.96 -9.34
CA PRO A 139 2.33 12.95 -10.31
C PRO A 139 2.49 11.91 -11.42
N GLY A 140 3.72 11.79 -11.95
CA GLY A 140 4.05 10.82 -13.00
C GLY A 140 3.97 9.38 -12.49
N GLY A 141 4.39 9.14 -11.25
CA GLY A 141 4.28 7.86 -10.59
C GLY A 141 2.85 7.43 -10.33
N PHE A 142 1.99 8.35 -9.89
CA PHE A 142 0.57 8.06 -9.73
C PHE A 142 -0.10 7.69 -11.06
N LEU A 143 0.17 8.45 -12.13
CA LEU A 143 -0.32 8.10 -13.47
C LEU A 143 0.19 6.71 -13.92
N LEU A 144 1.46 6.40 -13.70
CA LEU A 144 2.03 5.10 -14.04
C LEU A 144 1.34 3.97 -13.25
N ALA A 145 1.09 4.17 -11.95
CA ALA A 145 0.35 3.21 -11.13
C ALA A 145 -1.07 2.98 -11.69
N CYS A 146 -1.78 4.04 -12.09
CA CYS A 146 -3.09 3.93 -12.75
C CYS A 146 -3.01 3.16 -14.08
N GLN A 147 -1.99 3.42 -14.90
CA GLN A 147 -1.79 2.73 -16.17
C GLN A 147 -1.55 1.24 -15.95
N LYS A 148 -0.66 0.87 -15.03
CA LYS A 148 -0.37 -0.53 -14.72
C LYS A 148 -1.56 -1.25 -14.10
N ALA A 149 -2.32 -0.60 -13.21
CA ALA A 149 -3.53 -1.16 -12.62
C ALA A 149 -4.55 -1.59 -13.68
N VAL A 150 -4.66 -0.82 -14.77
CA VAL A 150 -5.51 -1.13 -15.93
C VAL A 150 -4.86 -2.19 -16.84
N CYS A 151 -3.59 -2.02 -17.20
CA CYS A 151 -2.96 -2.66 -18.36
C CYS A 151 -2.10 -3.89 -18.08
N ASP A 152 -1.64 -4.12 -16.85
CA ASP A 152 -0.68 -5.19 -16.57
C ASP A 152 -1.34 -6.43 -15.97
N GLU A 153 -0.69 -7.57 -16.06
CA GLU A 153 -1.09 -8.77 -15.31
C GLU A 153 -0.81 -8.53 -13.82
N LEU A 154 -1.74 -8.94 -12.95
CA LEU A 154 -1.52 -8.82 -11.51
C LEU A 154 -0.83 -10.07 -11.03
N LEU A 155 0.34 -9.89 -10.41
CA LEU A 155 0.93 -10.95 -9.61
C LEU A 155 0.06 -11.14 -8.35
N PRO A 156 -0.28 -12.38 -7.98
CA PRO A 156 -1.05 -12.63 -6.79
C PRO A 156 -0.29 -12.14 -5.55
N ALA A 157 -0.98 -11.42 -4.66
CA ALA A 157 -0.48 -11.23 -3.31
C ALA A 157 -0.53 -12.57 -2.57
N PHE A 158 0.20 -12.69 -1.47
CA PHE A 158 0.21 -13.89 -0.63
C PHE A 158 -0.16 -13.56 0.80
N VAL A 159 -0.98 -14.38 1.44
CA VAL A 159 -1.22 -14.25 2.87
C VAL A 159 -0.07 -14.90 3.63
N GLY A 160 0.86 -14.07 4.11
CA GLY A 160 2.02 -14.52 4.90
C GLY A 160 1.66 -14.88 6.35
N THR A 161 2.59 -15.52 7.06
CA THR A 161 2.43 -15.78 8.50
C THR A 161 2.70 -14.52 9.33
N THR A 162 1.78 -14.18 10.23
CA THR A 162 1.96 -13.07 11.17
C THR A 162 2.94 -13.41 12.28
N LYS A 163 3.74 -12.43 12.73
CA LYS A 163 4.52 -12.60 13.97
C LYS A 163 3.55 -12.60 15.16
N PRO A 164 3.70 -13.51 16.13
CA PRO A 164 2.82 -13.55 17.29
C PRO A 164 2.99 -12.29 18.13
N VAL A 165 1.88 -11.76 18.63
CA VAL A 165 1.88 -10.68 19.62
C VAL A 165 2.36 -11.25 20.96
N VAL A 166 3.50 -10.76 21.45
CA VAL A 166 4.02 -11.15 22.77
C VAL A 166 3.82 -10.02 23.75
N ARG A 167 2.95 -10.22 24.73
CA ARG A 167 2.78 -9.31 25.86
C ARG A 167 3.78 -9.66 26.95
N ARG A 168 4.52 -8.67 27.43
CA ARG A 168 5.51 -8.82 28.50
C ARG A 168 5.30 -7.73 29.54
N THR A 169 5.47 -8.08 30.80
CA THR A 169 5.79 -7.10 31.84
C THR A 169 7.19 -6.50 31.60
N LEU A 170 7.49 -5.37 32.23
CA LEU A 170 8.82 -4.76 32.17
C LEU A 170 9.93 -5.75 32.58
N LYS A 171 9.70 -6.55 33.64
CA LYS A 171 10.66 -7.55 34.13
C LYS A 171 10.94 -8.63 33.08
N GLU A 172 9.89 -9.14 32.44
CA GLU A 172 10.03 -10.15 31.38
C GLU A 172 10.71 -9.59 30.13
N ALA A 173 10.43 -8.33 29.77
CA ALA A 173 11.08 -7.65 28.65
C ALA A 173 12.59 -7.50 28.90
N ILE A 174 13.00 -7.04 30.09
CA ILE A 174 14.42 -6.94 30.48
C ILE A 174 15.09 -8.32 30.46
N ALA A 175 14.43 -9.35 30.99
CA ALA A 175 14.97 -10.72 30.98
C ALA A 175 15.14 -11.25 29.56
N ALA A 176 14.19 -10.99 28.65
CA ALA A 176 14.30 -11.37 27.25
C ALA A 176 15.44 -10.64 26.53
N ALA A 177 15.58 -9.33 26.76
CA ALA A 177 16.67 -8.54 26.17
C ALA A 177 18.06 -9.05 26.63
N ARG A 178 18.21 -9.36 27.92
CA ARG A 178 19.46 -9.92 28.46
C ARG A 178 19.82 -11.27 27.84
N ARG A 179 18.83 -12.15 27.62
CA ARG A 179 19.06 -13.43 26.93
C ARG A 179 19.52 -13.23 25.48
N ALA A 180 18.83 -12.36 24.74
CA ALA A 180 19.19 -12.05 23.36
C ALA A 180 20.61 -11.48 23.23
N LEU A 181 21.02 -10.59 24.14
CA LEU A 181 22.38 -10.07 24.17
C LEU A 181 23.44 -11.16 24.43
N ALA A 182 23.16 -12.08 25.37
CA ALA A 182 24.07 -13.19 25.66
C ALA A 182 24.25 -14.12 24.45
N GLU A 183 23.20 -14.38 23.68
CA GLU A 183 23.25 -15.19 22.46
C GLU A 183 24.12 -14.54 21.37
N ILE A 184 23.98 -13.22 21.16
CA ILE A 184 24.78 -12.47 20.18
C ILE A 184 26.27 -12.53 20.54
N SER A 185 26.63 -12.34 21.81
CA SER A 185 28.02 -12.38 22.29
C SER A 185 28.67 -13.76 22.14
N VAL A 186 27.89 -14.84 22.13
CA VAL A 186 28.41 -16.19 21.88
C VAL A 186 28.64 -16.43 20.38
N SER A 187 27.75 -15.92 19.52
CA SER A 187 27.86 -16.09 18.06
C SER A 187 28.93 -15.22 17.38
N GLY A 188 29.41 -14.15 18.01
CA GLY A 188 30.46 -13.26 17.47
C GLY A 188 31.90 -13.69 17.76
N ASN A 189 32.10 -14.84 18.41
CA ASN A 189 33.42 -15.42 18.74
C ASN A 189 33.76 -16.66 17.89
N LEU A 190 33.07 -16.85 16.75
CA LEU A 190 33.37 -17.82 15.69
C LEU A 190 33.78 -17.09 14.43
#